data_AF-A0A3D5AIL8-F1
#
_entry.id   AF-A0A3D5AIL8-F1
#
_cell.length_a   1.000
_cell.length_b   1.000
_cell.length_c   1.000
_cell.angle_alpha   90.00
_cell.angle_beta   90.00
_cell.angle_gamma   90.00
#
_symmetry.space_group_name_H-M   'P 1'
#
loop_
_entity.id
_entity.type
_entity.pdbx_description
1 polymer ?
#
loop_
_entity_poly.entity_id
_entity_poly.type
_entity_poly.pdbx_seq_one_letter_code
_entity_poly.pdbx_strand_id
1 'polypeptide(L)'
;MRITPRALVVVATASLVAAGFAGAPAQAVVITNAHAAIVDAMDDTQTAGAYVDRVSGRVIVTVTNEAAAAQVRAKGGTAKVVKHSAAALNQIVTSLDPGIAGTAWSVDAATNQVV
;
A
#
# COMPACT_ATOMS: atom_id res chain seq x y z
N MET A 1 -49.81 25.35 22.81
CA MET A 1 -48.61 26.08 23.26
C MET A 1 -47.40 25.27 22.84
N ARG A 2 -46.63 25.79 21.87
CA ARG A 2 -45.50 25.14 21.18
C ARG A 2 -44.23 25.34 22.00
N ILE A 3 -43.42 24.30 22.22
CA ILE A 3 -42.00 24.48 22.56
C ILE A 3 -41.17 23.35 21.94
N THR A 4 -40.10 23.76 21.26
CA THR A 4 -39.28 23.11 20.21
C THR A 4 -38.20 22.14 20.74
N PRO A 5 -37.74 21.15 19.95
CA PRO A 5 -36.60 20.32 20.31
C PRO A 5 -35.26 21.04 20.05
N ARG A 6 -34.42 21.16 21.09
CA ARG A 6 -33.05 21.69 20.97
C ARG A 6 -32.10 20.56 20.59
N ALA A 7 -31.63 20.59 19.35
CA ALA A 7 -30.53 19.76 18.88
C ALA A 7 -29.25 20.09 19.67
N LEU A 8 -28.71 19.09 20.37
CA LEU A 8 -27.39 19.18 20.99
C LEU A 8 -26.37 18.67 19.98
N VAL A 9 -25.68 19.58 19.31
CA VAL A 9 -24.49 19.27 18.50
C VAL A 9 -23.33 19.08 19.47
N VAL A 10 -22.90 17.85 19.67
CA VAL A 10 -21.65 17.54 20.38
C VAL A 10 -20.51 17.64 19.38
N VAL A 11 -19.74 18.73 19.48
CA VAL A 11 -18.47 18.88 18.75
C VAL A 11 -17.43 18.06 19.50
N ALA A 12 -17.05 16.91 18.94
CA ALA A 12 -15.89 16.15 19.40
C ALA A 12 -14.62 16.79 18.85
N THR A 13 -13.92 17.58 19.67
CA THR A 13 -12.58 18.09 19.36
C THR A 13 -11.56 16.96 19.54
N ALA A 14 -11.19 16.29 18.45
CA ALA A 14 -10.02 15.42 18.41
C ALA A 14 -8.79 16.27 18.07
N SER A 15 -8.02 16.65 19.09
CA SER A 15 -6.74 17.35 18.93
C SER A 15 -5.70 16.37 18.40
N LEU A 16 -5.48 16.35 17.08
CA LEU A 16 -4.41 15.56 16.46
C LEU A 16 -3.09 16.33 16.57
N VAL A 17 -2.16 15.85 17.40
CA VAL A 17 -0.78 16.37 17.46
C VAL A 17 -0.04 15.92 16.21
N ALA A 18 -0.06 16.76 15.17
CA ALA A 18 0.76 16.63 13.98
C ALA A 18 2.12 17.30 14.21
N ALA A 19 2.93 16.76 15.13
CA ALA A 19 4.31 17.21 15.33
C ALA A 19 5.25 16.11 14.84
N GLY A 20 5.80 16.26 13.62
CA GLY A 20 7.01 15.49 13.27
C GLY A 20 7.29 15.14 11.80
N PHE A 21 6.42 15.41 10.82
CA PHE A 21 6.74 15.16 9.41
C PHE A 21 6.44 16.38 8.53
N ALA A 22 7.37 17.34 8.54
CA ALA A 22 7.37 18.41 7.55
C ALA A 22 7.81 17.84 6.19
N GLY A 23 6.84 17.48 5.34
CA GLY A 23 7.13 17.19 3.94
C GLY A 23 6.07 16.46 3.14
N ALA A 24 5.24 15.61 3.77
CA ALA A 24 4.18 14.89 3.06
C ALA A 24 2.80 15.49 3.40
N PRO A 25 1.94 15.76 2.40
CA PRO A 25 0.58 16.17 2.70
C PRO A 25 -0.11 15.02 3.46
N ALA A 26 -0.87 15.32 4.52
CA ALA A 26 -1.53 14.30 5.35
C ALA A 26 -2.36 13.28 4.52
N GLN A 27 -2.92 13.76 3.42
CA GLN A 27 -3.61 12.97 2.40
C GLN A 27 -2.71 11.91 1.72
N ALA A 28 -1.41 12.14 1.50
CA ALA A 28 -0.50 11.12 0.96
C ALA A 28 -0.28 9.95 1.93
N VAL A 29 -0.19 10.22 3.24
CA VAL A 29 -0.07 9.18 4.27
C VAL A 29 -1.34 8.34 4.33
N VAL A 30 -2.51 8.97 4.34
CA VAL A 30 -3.81 8.28 4.36
C VAL A 30 -3.98 7.38 3.13
N ILE A 31 -3.65 7.89 1.94
CA ILE A 31 -3.73 7.12 0.70
C ILE A 31 -2.78 5.92 0.76
N THR A 32 -1.52 6.12 1.13
CA THR A 32 -0.53 5.03 1.24
C THR A 32 -0.98 3.93 2.20
N ASN A 33 -1.55 4.29 3.35
CA ASN A 33 -2.09 3.33 4.32
C ASN A 33 -3.31 2.56 3.77
N ALA A 34 -4.19 3.21 3.03
CA ALA A 34 -5.33 2.54 2.39
C ALA A 34 -4.87 1.52 1.34
N HIS A 35 -3.84 1.85 0.56
CA HIS A 35 -3.25 0.91 -0.39
C HIS A 35 -2.50 -0.24 0.30
N ALA A 36 -1.82 0.02 1.42
CA ALA A 36 -1.22 -1.04 2.24
C ALA A 36 -2.30 -2.02 2.74
N ALA A 37 -3.43 -1.51 3.23
CA ALA A 37 -4.56 -2.35 3.64
C ALA A 37 -5.19 -3.15 2.49
N ILE A 38 -5.10 -2.66 1.23
CA ILE A 38 -5.50 -3.45 0.06
C ILE A 38 -4.57 -4.64 -0.12
N VAL A 39 -3.26 -4.43 -0.01
CA VAL A 39 -2.23 -5.49 -0.15
C VAL A 39 -2.31 -6.49 0.99
N ASP A 40 -2.44 -6.04 2.25
CA ASP A 40 -2.55 -6.91 3.43
C ASP A 40 -3.79 -7.81 3.40
N ALA A 41 -4.83 -7.42 2.65
CA ALA A 41 -6.04 -8.20 2.45
C ALA A 41 -5.93 -9.22 1.29
N MET A 42 -4.79 -9.26 0.59
CA MET A 42 -4.54 -10.18 -0.53
C MET A 42 -3.58 -11.29 -0.10
N ASP A 43 -3.70 -12.44 -0.75
CA ASP A 43 -2.75 -13.54 -0.54
C ASP A 43 -1.42 -13.26 -1.26
N ASP A 44 -0.29 -13.66 -0.66
CA ASP A 44 1.07 -13.45 -1.18
C ASP A 44 1.34 -14.15 -2.52
N THR A 45 0.48 -15.07 -2.96
CA THR A 45 0.52 -15.67 -4.30
C THR A 45 -0.20 -14.81 -5.35
N GLN A 46 -1.05 -13.87 -4.92
CA GLN A 46 -1.87 -13.02 -5.77
C GLN A 46 -1.30 -11.62 -5.96
N THR A 47 -0.41 -11.16 -5.07
CA THR A 47 0.25 -9.86 -5.13
C THR A 47 1.77 -10.00 -5.13
N ALA A 48 2.46 -9.00 -5.68
CA ALA A 48 3.91 -8.83 -5.58
C ALA A 48 4.29 -7.54 -4.82
N GLY A 49 3.35 -6.98 -4.05
CA GLY A 49 3.52 -5.77 -3.26
C GLY A 49 2.94 -4.52 -3.93
N ALA A 50 3.38 -3.35 -3.45
CA ALA A 50 2.99 -2.06 -3.99
C ALA A 50 4.16 -1.08 -3.99
N TYR A 51 4.14 -0.13 -4.92
CA TYR A 51 5.16 0.92 -5.01
C TYR A 51 4.53 2.25 -5.44
N VAL A 52 5.21 3.35 -5.13
CA VAL A 52 4.84 4.67 -5.65
C VAL A 52 5.51 4.86 -7.00
N ASP A 53 4.71 5.00 -8.05
CA ASP A 53 5.23 5.36 -9.37
C ASP A 53 5.77 6.79 -9.33
N ARG A 54 7.08 6.95 -9.56
CA ARG A 54 7.75 8.26 -9.41
C ARG A 54 7.29 9.29 -10.43
N VAL A 55 6.82 8.85 -11.60
CA VAL A 55 6.37 9.76 -12.67
C VAL A 55 4.99 10.33 -12.36
N SER A 56 4.06 9.47 -11.94
CA SER A 56 2.67 9.87 -11.69
C SER A 56 2.33 10.15 -10.23
N GLY A 57 3.22 9.81 -9.29
CA GLY A 57 2.99 9.94 -7.84
C GLY A 57 1.93 8.98 -7.29
N ARG A 58 1.45 8.02 -8.09
CA ARG A 58 0.37 7.09 -7.72
C ARG A 58 0.93 5.84 -7.06
N VAL A 59 0.20 5.31 -6.08
CA VAL A 59 0.48 3.97 -5.55
C VAL A 59 -0.04 2.92 -6.55
N ILE A 60 0.86 2.06 -7.00
CA ILE A 60 0.58 0.95 -7.89
C ILE A 60 0.70 -0.34 -7.10
N VAL A 61 -0.36 -1.14 -7.08
CA VAL A 61 -0.37 -2.49 -6.52
C VAL A 61 -0.05 -3.47 -7.64
N THR A 62 0.94 -4.33 -7.45
CA THR A 62 1.30 -5.37 -8.43
C THR A 62 0.61 -6.68 -8.08
N VAL A 63 0.00 -7.31 -9.08
CA VAL A 63 -0.83 -8.52 -8.92
C VAL A 63 -0.53 -9.55 -10.00
N THR A 64 -0.80 -10.83 -9.75
CA THR A 64 -0.43 -11.91 -10.69
C THR A 64 -1.50 -12.26 -11.72
N ASN A 65 -2.73 -11.76 -11.56
CA ASN A 65 -3.84 -12.05 -12.47
C ASN A 65 -4.88 -10.93 -12.51
N GLU A 66 -5.74 -10.96 -13.53
CA GLU A 66 -6.76 -9.92 -13.74
C GLU A 66 -7.89 -9.95 -12.70
N ALA A 67 -8.20 -11.10 -12.10
CA ALA A 67 -9.21 -11.16 -11.04
C ALA A 67 -8.76 -10.38 -9.80
N ALA A 68 -7.49 -10.54 -9.40
CA ALA A 68 -6.85 -9.75 -8.36
C ALA A 68 -6.77 -8.26 -8.75
N ALA A 69 -6.48 -7.96 -10.02
CA ALA A 69 -6.46 -6.58 -10.51
C ALA A 69 -7.83 -5.91 -10.41
N ALA A 70 -8.91 -6.63 -10.70
CA ALA A 70 -10.27 -6.15 -10.55
C ALA A 70 -10.62 -5.85 -9.08
N GLN A 71 -10.18 -6.68 -8.13
CA GLN A 71 -10.38 -6.45 -6.70
C GLN A 71 -9.70 -5.17 -6.21
N VAL A 72 -8.46 -4.93 -6.66
CA VAL A 72 -7.72 -3.69 -6.34
C VAL A 72 -8.47 -2.47 -6.87
N ARG A 73 -8.91 -2.51 -8.14
CA ARG A 73 -9.65 -1.41 -8.78
C ARG A 73 -10.99 -1.14 -8.10
N ALA A 74 -11.71 -2.20 -7.69
CA ALA A 74 -12.97 -2.08 -6.95
C ALA A 74 -12.80 -1.37 -5.60
N LYS A 75 -11.62 -1.48 -4.98
CA LYS A 75 -11.25 -0.77 -3.74
C LYS A 75 -10.64 0.62 -4.01
N GLY A 76 -10.69 1.12 -5.25
CA GLY A 76 -10.14 2.43 -5.64
C GLY A 76 -8.63 2.44 -5.88
N GLY A 77 -7.97 1.27 -5.89
CA GLY A 77 -6.55 1.13 -6.14
C GLY A 77 -6.18 1.12 -7.63
N THR A 78 -4.91 1.40 -7.94
CA THR A 78 -4.35 1.19 -9.29
C THR A 78 -3.61 -0.14 -9.33
N ALA A 79 -3.98 -1.02 -10.26
CA ALA A 79 -3.38 -2.35 -10.40
C ALA A 79 -2.49 -2.48 -11.65
N LYS A 80 -1.36 -3.15 -11.50
CA LYS A 80 -0.47 -3.61 -12.58
C LYS A 80 -0.33 -5.13 -12.52
N VAL A 81 -0.66 -5.82 -13.60
CA VAL A 81 -0.46 -7.28 -13.68
C VAL A 81 1.01 -7.57 -13.95
N VAL A 82 1.59 -8.49 -13.19
CA VAL A 82 2.99 -8.90 -13.23
C VAL A 82 3.12 -10.42 -13.20
N LYS A 83 4.32 -10.93 -13.50
CA LYS A 83 4.55 -12.37 -13.69
C LYS A 83 4.77 -13.13 -12.38
N HIS A 84 5.54 -12.54 -11.47
CA HIS A 84 5.99 -13.20 -10.24
C HIS A 84 5.21 -12.67 -9.03
N SER A 85 4.83 -13.56 -8.13
CA SER A 85 4.21 -13.21 -6.84
C SER A 85 5.26 -12.84 -5.79
N ALA A 86 4.83 -12.21 -4.70
CA ALA A 86 5.67 -11.93 -3.54
C ALA A 86 6.25 -13.23 -2.96
N ALA A 87 5.43 -14.27 -2.84
CA ALA A 87 5.88 -15.60 -2.39
C ALA A 87 7.02 -16.15 -3.27
N ALA A 88 6.90 -16.06 -4.59
CA ALA A 88 7.93 -16.54 -5.52
C ALA A 88 9.24 -15.73 -5.41
N LEU A 89 9.14 -14.41 -5.28
CA LEU A 89 10.31 -13.54 -5.14
C LEU A 89 11.00 -13.73 -3.78
N ASN A 90 10.23 -13.91 -2.70
CA ASN A 90 10.76 -14.18 -1.36
C ASN A 90 11.46 -15.55 -1.27
N GLN A 91 10.98 -16.56 -2.00
CA GLN A 91 11.69 -17.83 -2.13
C GLN A 91 13.08 -17.66 -2.75
N ILE A 92 13.20 -16.80 -3.77
CA ILE A 92 14.50 -16.49 -4.39
C ILE A 92 15.40 -15.76 -3.38
N VAL A 93 14.89 -14.73 -2.70
CA VAL A 93 15.65 -14.01 -1.66
C VAL A 93 16.17 -14.96 -0.58
N THR A 94 15.34 -15.89 -0.12
CA THR A 94 15.73 -16.87 0.91
C THR A 94 16.80 -17.85 0.43
N SER A 95 16.92 -18.05 -0.90
CA SER A 95 17.94 -18.93 -1.49
C SER A 95 19.29 -18.26 -1.74
N LEU A 96 19.37 -16.92 -1.62
CA LEU A 96 20.60 -16.16 -1.83
C LEU A 96 21.49 -16.21 -0.57
N ASP A 97 22.74 -16.59 -0.74
CA ASP A 97 23.74 -16.65 0.33
C ASP A 97 24.40 -15.27 0.57
N PRO A 98 24.34 -14.68 1.78
CA PRO A 98 24.96 -13.39 2.13
C PRO A 98 26.50 -13.37 2.15
N GLY A 99 27.18 -14.31 1.49
CA GLY A 99 28.61 -14.61 1.59
C GLY A 99 29.59 -13.46 1.29
N ILE A 100 29.10 -12.26 0.96
CA ILE A 100 29.91 -11.04 0.79
C ILE A 100 29.39 -9.94 1.71
N ALA A 101 30.18 -9.59 2.72
CA ALA A 101 29.85 -8.49 3.63
C ALA A 101 29.64 -7.17 2.86
N GLY A 102 28.56 -6.45 3.21
CA GLY A 102 28.19 -5.21 2.52
C GLY A 102 27.33 -5.40 1.26
N THR A 103 26.93 -6.64 0.95
CA THR A 103 25.91 -6.91 -0.09
C THR A 103 24.56 -7.22 0.55
N ALA A 104 23.49 -6.81 -0.12
CA ALA A 104 22.12 -7.10 0.26
C ALA A 104 21.29 -7.32 -0.99
N TRP A 105 20.25 -8.13 -0.86
CA TRP A 105 19.24 -8.33 -1.88
C TRP A 105 17.88 -7.90 -1.38
N SER A 106 17.05 -7.40 -2.27
CA SER A 106 15.68 -7.02 -1.96
C SER A 106 14.75 -7.29 -3.13
N VAL A 107 13.47 -7.43 -2.83
CA VAL A 107 12.43 -7.47 -3.86
C VAL A 107 12.17 -6.06 -4.37
N ASP A 108 12.25 -5.87 -5.68
CA ASP A 108 11.76 -4.69 -6.38
C ASP A 108 10.41 -4.99 -7.04
N ALA A 109 9.33 -4.51 -6.41
CA ALA A 109 7.98 -4.67 -6.91
C ALA A 109 7.72 -3.93 -8.23
N ALA A 110 8.45 -2.85 -8.53
CA ALA A 110 8.22 -2.04 -9.74
C ALA A 110 8.69 -2.77 -11.00
N THR A 111 9.85 -3.42 -10.90
CA THR A 111 10.44 -4.25 -11.97
C THR A 111 10.09 -5.74 -11.85
N ASN A 112 9.45 -6.16 -10.74
CA ASN A 112 9.01 -7.53 -10.46
C ASN A 112 10.15 -8.55 -10.41
N GLN A 113 11.25 -8.19 -9.74
CA GLN A 113 12.47 -9.00 -9.62
C GLN A 113 13.16 -8.84 -8.26
N VAL A 114 14.15 -9.68 -7.97
CA VAL A 114 15.09 -9.49 -6.86
C VAL A 114 16.30 -8.72 -7.38
N VAL A 115 16.75 -7.70 -6.64
CA VAL A 115 17.91 -6.84 -6.96
C VAL A 115 18.93 -6.85 -5.84
#